data_AF-A0A1B0DG15-F1
#
_entry.id   AF-A0A1B0DG15-F1
#
_cell.length_a   1.000
_cell.length_b   1.000
_cell.length_c   1.000
_cell.angle_alpha   90.00
_cell.angle_beta   90.00
_cell.angle_gamma   90.00
#
_symmetry.space_group_name_H-M   'P 1'
#
loop_
_entity.id
_entity.type
_entity.pdbx_description
1 polymer ?
#
loop_
_entity_poly.entity_id
_entity_poly.type
_entity_poly.pdbx_seq_one_letter_code
_entity_poly.pdbx_strand_id
1 'polypeptide(L)'
;MEEAEACEVPRNGHYVCDDNGEVKCLAGYTGDLCDVPICRKGCDPMQGYCKRPGECRCKLGFYGPKCDKCIKMLSNLQRKVWYHF
;
A
#
# COMPACT_ATOMS: atom_id res chain seq x y z
N MET A 1 -38.92 9.95 -11.86
CA MET A 1 -37.76 10.47 -12.62
C MET A 1 -36.57 9.89 -11.90
N GLU A 2 -36.05 8.84 -12.51
CA GLU A 2 -35.07 7.90 -11.99
C GLU A 2 -33.76 8.22 -12.69
N GLU A 3 -32.74 8.60 -11.94
CA GLU A 3 -31.37 8.67 -12.41
C GLU A 3 -30.55 8.03 -11.28
N ALA A 4 -30.27 6.72 -11.38
CA ALA A 4 -29.28 6.10 -10.52
C ALA A 4 -27.92 6.71 -10.92
N GLU A 5 -27.43 7.61 -10.08
CA GLU A 5 -26.22 8.41 -10.32
C GLU A 5 -25.03 7.45 -10.53
N ALA A 6 -24.36 7.56 -11.68
CA ALA A 6 -23.17 6.79 -11.97
C ALA A 6 -22.09 7.10 -10.92
N CYS A 7 -21.37 6.09 -10.41
CA CYS A 7 -20.28 6.36 -9.48
C CYS A 7 -19.22 7.27 -10.12
N GLU A 8 -19.12 8.50 -9.66
CA GLU A 8 -18.11 9.43 -10.14
C GLU A 8 -16.76 9.18 -9.43
N VAL A 9 -16.01 8.16 -9.87
CA VAL A 9 -14.65 7.89 -9.36
C VAL A 9 -13.65 7.94 -10.50
N PRO A 10 -12.43 8.50 -10.30
CA PRO A 10 -11.41 8.58 -11.32
C PRO A 10 -11.08 7.22 -11.97
N ARG A 11 -10.75 7.26 -13.27
CA ARG A 11 -10.52 6.07 -14.12
C ARG A 11 -9.42 5.11 -13.64
N ASN A 12 -8.57 5.55 -12.71
CA ASN A 12 -7.42 4.78 -12.22
C ASN A 12 -7.68 4.07 -10.88
N GLY A 13 -8.90 4.16 -10.33
CA GLY A 13 -9.28 3.46 -9.10
C GLY A 13 -9.63 1.99 -9.32
N HIS A 14 -9.55 1.18 -8.25
CA HIS A 14 -9.90 -0.23 -8.26
C HIS A 14 -11.23 -0.45 -7.51
N TYR A 15 -12.36 -0.29 -8.19
CA TYR A 15 -13.70 -0.33 -7.56
C TYR A 15 -14.77 -0.98 -8.45
N VAL A 16 -15.91 -1.27 -7.84
CA VAL A 16 -17.19 -1.61 -8.48
C VAL A 16 -18.29 -0.75 -7.87
N CYS A 17 -19.36 -0.48 -8.62
CA CYS A 17 -20.57 0.15 -8.11
C CYS A 17 -21.56 -0.93 -7.69
N ASP A 18 -22.24 -0.73 -6.56
CA ASP A 18 -23.44 -1.51 -6.25
C ASP A 18 -24.69 -0.91 -6.93
N ASP A 19 -25.83 -1.59 -6.76
CA ASP A 19 -27.10 -1.20 -7.37
C ASP A 19 -27.62 0.17 -6.89
N ASN A 20 -27.07 0.70 -5.78
CA ASN A 20 -27.41 2.02 -5.25
C ASN A 20 -26.46 3.12 -5.75
N GLY A 21 -25.48 2.78 -6.60
CA GLY A 21 -24.44 3.71 -7.06
C GLY A 21 -23.36 3.96 -6.01
N GLU A 22 -23.27 3.15 -4.95
CA GLU A 22 -22.19 3.29 -3.97
C GLU A 22 -20.90 2.63 -4.48
N VAL A 23 -19.78 3.34 -4.28
CA VAL A 23 -18.45 2.84 -4.63
C VAL A 23 -18.02 1.78 -3.62
N LYS A 24 -17.68 0.59 -4.12
CA LYS A 24 -17.06 -0.48 -3.34
C LYS A 24 -15.65 -0.75 -3.89
N CYS A 25 -14.64 -0.57 -3.05
CA CYS A 25 -13.27 -0.91 -3.45
C CYS A 25 -13.14 -2.43 -3.69
N LEU A 26 -12.38 -2.78 -4.75
CA LEU A 26 -12.01 -4.16 -5.02
C LEU A 26 -11.14 -4.71 -3.89
N ALA A 27 -11.18 -6.03 -3.73
CA ALA A 27 -10.43 -6.73 -2.71
C ALA A 27 -8.93 -6.35 -2.75
N GLY A 28 -8.41 -5.89 -1.61
CA GLY A 28 -7.02 -5.47 -1.48
C GLY A 28 -6.77 -3.99 -1.74
N TYR A 29 -7.79 -3.18 -2.01
CA TYR A 29 -7.69 -1.73 -2.18
C TYR A 29 -8.57 -0.97 -1.18
N THR A 30 -8.20 0.27 -0.89
CA THR A 30 -8.87 1.18 0.06
C THR A 30 -8.66 2.64 -0.34
N GLY A 31 -9.16 3.56 0.49
CA GLY A 31 -9.15 5.00 0.26
C GLY A 31 -10.36 5.47 -0.53
N ASP A 32 -10.60 6.78 -0.53
CA ASP A 32 -11.79 7.39 -1.15
C ASP A 32 -11.86 7.13 -2.66
N LEU A 33 -10.71 6.92 -3.31
CA LEU A 33 -10.59 6.65 -4.74
C LEU A 33 -10.26 5.19 -5.05
N CYS A 34 -10.24 4.31 -4.03
CA CYS A 34 -9.85 2.91 -4.15
C CYS A 34 -8.49 2.70 -4.88
N ASP A 35 -7.55 3.61 -4.67
CA ASP A 35 -6.21 3.61 -5.28
C ASP A 35 -5.10 3.27 -4.28
N VAL A 36 -5.44 3.14 -3.00
CA VAL A 36 -4.48 2.77 -1.94
C VAL A 36 -4.46 1.25 -1.78
N PRO A 37 -3.34 0.56 -2.06
CA PRO A 37 -3.24 -0.88 -1.83
C PRO A 37 -3.19 -1.19 -0.33
N ILE A 38 -3.93 -2.22 0.08
CA ILE A 38 -3.89 -2.77 1.43
C ILE A 38 -2.66 -3.66 1.54
N CYS A 39 -1.73 -3.28 2.42
CA CYS A 39 -0.51 -4.03 2.63
C CYS A 39 -0.78 -5.37 3.34
N ARG A 40 0.21 -6.27 3.29
CA ARG A 40 0.15 -7.55 3.99
C ARG A 40 -0.24 -7.34 5.46
N LYS A 41 -1.12 -8.20 5.99
CA LYS A 41 -1.48 -8.19 7.40
C LYS A 41 -0.24 -8.26 8.29
N GLY A 42 -0.13 -7.31 9.22
CA GLY A 42 1.01 -7.20 10.13
C GLY A 42 2.25 -6.52 9.56
N CYS A 43 2.19 -5.96 8.35
CA CYS A 43 3.20 -5.00 7.88
C CYS A 43 3.18 -3.76 8.78
N ASP A 44 4.36 -3.27 9.15
CA ASP A 44 4.48 -2.10 10.03
C ASP A 44 3.82 -0.87 9.39
N PRO A 45 2.90 -0.18 10.08
CA PRO A 45 2.13 0.92 9.50
C PRO A 45 2.96 2.19 9.28
N MET A 46 4.11 2.34 9.95
CA MET A 46 4.98 3.51 9.83
C MET A 46 6.18 3.23 8.93
N GLN A 47 6.71 2.01 8.96
CA GLN A 47 7.99 1.62 8.34
C GLN A 47 7.80 0.71 7.13
N GLY A 48 6.63 0.10 6.99
CA GLY A 48 6.22 -0.64 5.82
C GLY A 48 5.47 0.24 4.80
N TYR A 49 5.48 -0.20 3.55
CA TYR A 49 4.59 0.28 2.49
C TYR A 49 4.39 -0.84 1.47
N CYS A 50 3.41 -0.69 0.57
CA CYS A 50 3.16 -1.64 -0.49
C CYS A 50 2.80 -0.90 -1.77
N LYS A 51 3.23 -1.43 -2.92
CA LYS A 51 2.80 -0.93 -4.25
C LYS A 51 1.72 -1.81 -4.86
N ARG A 52 1.56 -3.03 -4.36
CA ARG A 52 0.47 -3.95 -4.71
C ARG A 52 -0.15 -4.52 -3.44
N PRO A 53 -1.44 -4.90 -3.48
CA PRO A 53 -2.09 -5.54 -2.36
C PRO A 53 -1.31 -6.76 -1.85
N GLY A 54 -1.20 -6.91 -0.52
CA GLY A 54 -0.52 -8.04 0.11
C GLY A 54 1.02 -8.03 0.06
N GLU A 55 1.64 -7.02 -0.54
CA GLU A 55 3.08 -6.76 -0.39
C GLU A 55 3.37 -6.14 0.99
N CYS A 56 4.63 -6.25 1.42
CA CYS A 56 5.19 -5.46 2.53
C CYS A 56 6.65 -5.14 2.17
N ARG A 57 6.91 -3.87 1.86
CA ARG A 57 8.23 -3.33 1.50
C ARG A 57 8.68 -2.39 2.61
N CYS A 58 9.95 -2.43 2.96
CA CYS A 58 10.47 -1.65 4.08
C CYS A 58 11.04 -0.32 3.60
N LYS A 59 10.78 0.74 4.37
CA LYS A 59 11.48 2.01 4.25
C LYS A 59 12.97 1.80 4.57
N LEU A 60 13.80 2.72 4.07
CA LEU A 60 15.24 2.69 4.32
C LEU A 60 15.51 2.71 5.83
N GLY A 61 16.39 1.82 6.29
CA GLY A 61 16.67 1.63 7.72
C GLY A 61 15.82 0.57 8.40
N PHE A 62 14.88 -0.08 7.70
CA PHE A 62 14.04 -1.16 8.25
C PHE A 62 14.12 -2.43 7.40
N TYR A 63 13.90 -3.58 8.04
CA TYR A 63 13.95 -4.89 7.40
C TYR A 63 13.07 -5.92 8.12
N GLY A 64 13.04 -7.14 7.59
CA GLY A 64 12.24 -8.25 8.09
C GLY A 64 10.89 -8.38 7.37
N PRO A 65 10.16 -9.49 7.58
CA PRO A 65 8.93 -9.79 6.85
C PRO A 65 7.77 -8.83 7.16
N LYS A 66 7.88 -8.07 8.24
CA LYS A 66 6.91 -7.07 8.71
C LYS A 66 7.47 -5.65 8.71
N CYS A 67 8.72 -5.44 8.32
CA CYS A 67 9.41 -4.13 8.39
C CYS A 67 9.47 -3.51 9.80
N ASP A 68 9.41 -4.35 10.84
CA ASP A 68 9.42 -3.97 12.26
C ASP A 68 10.82 -4.00 12.88
N LYS A 69 11.86 -4.38 12.11
CA LYS A 69 13.25 -4.43 12.58
C LYS A 69 14.05 -3.26 12.02
N CYS A 70 14.70 -2.50 12.88
CA CYS A 70 15.60 -1.43 12.47
C CYS A 70 17.01 -1.95 12.17
N ILE A 71 17.61 -1.47 11.09
CA ILE A 71 19.00 -1.75 10.73
C ILE A 71 19.87 -1.03 11.75
N LYS A 72 20.64 -1.78 12.52
CA LYS A 72 21.68 -1.21 13.37
C LYS A 72 22.74 -0.62 12.45
N MET A 73 22.91 0.70 12.51
CA MET A 73 24.04 1.38 11.92
C MET A 73 25.29 0.98 12.70
N LEU A 74 25.83 -0.21 12.42
CA LEU A 74 27.19 -0.53 12.81
C LEU A 74 28.07 0.47 12.07
N SER A 75 28.83 1.27 12.83
CA SER A 75 29.67 2.39 12.38
C SER A 75 30.65 2.08 11.23
N ASN A 76 30.77 0.80 10.83
CA ASN A 76 31.64 0.33 9.76
C ASN A 76 30.94 -0.39 8.58
N LEU A 77 29.61 -0.55 8.58
CA LEU A 77 28.90 -1.34 7.54
C LEU A 77 28.25 -0.48 6.43
N GLN A 78 28.07 0.82 6.66
CA GLN A 78 27.57 1.78 5.65
C GLN A 78 28.49 1.88 4.41
N ARG A 79 29.77 1.46 4.51
CA ARG A 79 30.71 1.45 3.37
C ARG A 79 30.52 0.30 2.38
N LYS A 80 29.84 -0.81 2.74
CA LYS A 80 29.74 -1.99 1.86
C LYS A 80 28.39 -2.19 1.17
N VAL A 81 27.35 -1.47 1.60
CA VAL A 81 26.00 -1.63 0.98
C VAL A 81 25.77 -0.62 -0.15
N TRP A 82 26.55 0.46 -0.21
CA TRP A 82 26.51 1.47 -1.29
C TRP A 82 27.40 1.12 -2.51
N TYR A 83 28.15 0.02 -2.50
CA TYR A 83 29.17 -0.32 -3.53
C TYR A 83 28.78 -1.51 -4.44
N HIS A 84 27.52 -1.96 -4.40
CA HIS A 84 27.03 -3.04 -5.26
C HIS A 84 25.76 -2.67 -6.04
N PHE A 85 25.63 -1.38 -6.40
CA PHE A 85 24.93 -0.94 -7.59
C PHE A 85 25.95 -0.54 -8.64
#